data_AF-A0A1D2QQ56-F1
#
_entry.id   AF-A0A1D2QQ56-F1
#
_cell.length_a   1.000
_cell.length_b   1.000
_cell.length_c   1.000
_cell.angle_alpha   90.00
_cell.angle_beta   90.00
_cell.angle_gamma   90.00
#
_symmetry.space_group_name_H-M   'P 1'
#
loop_
_entity.id
_entity.type
_entity.pdbx_description
1 polymer ?
#
loop_
_entity_poly.entity_id
_entity_poly.type
_entity_poly.pdbx_seq_one_letter_code
_entity_poly.pdbx_strand_id
1 'polypeptide(L)'
;MHYLSMTTYDFPLTRPLLIGLLTVYSSAIALHIPHLPWWVLILYLGVMLWRINILRERWQAPGLVIQIVLVISICLGLLLEYSQWFALDPMITFLTMTLSFKVLEIRHRRDYLVVIYLSYFVIACSFLFNQSVLHSLLSMVSLLITTAALIQLYCLQCHTARMLRLSLFMLLQSVALMLVLILVLPRLNPLWSVPLPSNTGVTGISDSMIPGDFSQLIRSHKLALRITFEDKVVDRSQMYWRGIVFDDFDGRRWQRSQSIETAINSSISKNVYANIQHHLSHSTHSVHYEVLMEPTGQHWLFGIPVLDVQGQLSSLIYTPQQEVLTKKKIHRRIKYRAISYINSTGPVETLTDKERRRFIHLPQHVNPET
;
A
#
# COMPACT_ATOMS: atom_id res chain seq x y z
N MET A 1 -54.76 8.21 -38.12
CA MET A 1 -53.80 8.80 -37.17
C MET A 1 -53.92 8.06 -35.84
N HIS A 2 -53.12 7.02 -35.62
CA HIS A 2 -52.95 6.39 -34.30
C HIS A 2 -51.57 5.73 -34.28
N TYR A 3 -50.53 6.56 -34.24
CA TYR A 3 -49.18 6.11 -33.84
C TYR A 3 -49.18 6.08 -32.31
N LEU A 4 -49.54 4.93 -31.74
CA LEU A 4 -49.27 4.66 -30.34
C LEU A 4 -47.76 4.48 -30.17
N SER A 5 -47.19 5.41 -29.41
CA SER A 5 -45.83 5.39 -28.87
C SER A 5 -45.55 4.08 -28.13
N MET A 6 -44.98 3.10 -28.83
CA MET A 6 -44.21 2.03 -28.19
C MET A 6 -42.89 2.65 -27.72
N THR A 7 -42.80 2.96 -26.43
CA THR A 7 -41.55 3.29 -25.75
C THR A 7 -40.65 2.04 -25.76
N THR A 8 -39.57 2.11 -26.54
CA THR A 8 -38.67 1.02 -26.93
C THR A 8 -37.60 0.64 -25.88
N TYR A 9 -37.94 0.56 -24.59
CA TYR A 9 -36.89 0.45 -23.54
C TYR A 9 -36.96 -0.71 -22.54
N ASP A 10 -37.92 -1.63 -22.62
CA ASP A 10 -38.00 -2.75 -21.67
C ASP A 10 -38.07 -4.12 -22.36
N PHE A 11 -36.94 -4.56 -22.92
CA PHE A 11 -36.74 -5.97 -23.22
C PHE A 11 -36.31 -6.71 -21.96
N PRO A 12 -36.94 -7.85 -21.61
CA PRO A 12 -36.49 -8.69 -20.50
C PRO A 12 -35.09 -9.24 -20.80
N LEU A 13 -34.25 -9.34 -19.76
CA LEU A 13 -32.90 -9.86 -19.87
C LEU A 13 -32.94 -11.33 -20.31
N THR A 14 -32.28 -11.63 -21.43
CA THR A 14 -32.19 -13.00 -21.96
C THR A 14 -31.21 -13.83 -21.13
N ARG A 15 -31.42 -15.16 -21.07
CA ARG A 15 -30.52 -16.11 -20.39
C ARG A 15 -29.02 -15.92 -20.74
N PRO A 16 -28.60 -15.75 -22.00
CA PRO A 16 -27.18 -15.56 -22.32
C PRO A 16 -26.59 -14.26 -21.74
N LEU A 17 -27.38 -13.19 -21.61
CA LEU A 17 -26.92 -11.97 -20.94
C LEU A 17 -26.69 -12.20 -19.44
N LEU A 18 -27.59 -12.95 -18.78
CA LEU A 18 -27.44 -13.27 -17.36
C LEU A 18 -26.20 -14.12 -17.09
N ILE A 19 -25.88 -15.06 -17.99
CA ILE A 19 -24.64 -15.85 -17.91
C ILE A 19 -23.41 -14.94 -18.09
N GLY A 20 -23.43 -14.07 -19.11
CA GLY A 20 -22.37 -13.07 -19.33
C GLY A 20 -22.14 -12.21 -18.08
N LEU A 21 -23.23 -11.77 -17.44
CA LEU A 21 -23.15 -11.00 -16.21
C LEU A 21 -22.51 -11.76 -15.04
N LEU A 22 -22.88 -13.03 -14.83
CA LEU A 22 -22.29 -13.86 -13.78
C LEU A 22 -20.80 -14.11 -14.05
N THR A 23 -20.39 -14.24 -15.32
CA THR A 23 -18.97 -14.35 -15.67
C THR A 23 -18.19 -13.09 -15.37
N VAL A 24 -18.75 -11.90 -15.66
CA VAL A 24 -18.15 -10.60 -15.31
C VAL A 24 -18.04 -10.42 -13.80
N TYR A 25 -19.11 -10.73 -13.07
CA TYR A 25 -19.14 -10.62 -11.62
C TYR A 25 -18.07 -11.51 -10.96
N SER A 26 -17.93 -12.74 -11.46
CA SER A 26 -16.93 -13.69 -10.96
C SER A 26 -15.51 -13.27 -11.31
N SER A 27 -15.26 -12.80 -12.54
CA SER A 27 -13.93 -12.36 -12.94
C SER A 27 -13.48 -11.10 -12.20
N ALA A 28 -14.41 -10.18 -11.91
CA ALA A 28 -14.12 -8.97 -11.14
C ALA A 28 -13.78 -9.31 -9.69
N ILE A 29 -14.55 -10.17 -9.03
CA ILE A 29 -14.33 -10.52 -7.61
C ILE A 29 -13.11 -11.41 -7.43
N ALA A 30 -12.80 -12.29 -8.39
CA ALA A 30 -11.60 -13.14 -8.34
C ALA A 30 -10.30 -12.34 -8.12
N LEU A 31 -10.22 -11.12 -8.67
CA LEU A 31 -9.06 -10.24 -8.50
C LEU A 31 -8.91 -9.68 -7.07
N HIS A 32 -9.97 -9.70 -6.27
CA HIS A 32 -10.01 -9.12 -4.92
C HIS A 32 -10.05 -10.17 -3.80
N ILE A 33 -10.18 -11.47 -4.12
CA ILE A 33 -10.21 -12.57 -3.14
C ILE A 33 -9.10 -12.46 -2.07
N PRO A 34 -7.83 -12.15 -2.39
CA PRO A 34 -6.77 -12.09 -1.39
C PRO A 34 -6.92 -10.98 -0.34
N HIS A 35 -7.75 -9.97 -0.61
CA HIS A 35 -7.87 -8.76 0.21
C HIS A 35 -9.26 -8.61 0.85
N LEU A 36 -10.25 -9.37 0.39
CA LEU A 36 -11.59 -9.32 0.92
C LEU A 36 -11.71 -10.14 2.21
N PRO A 37 -12.39 -9.61 3.25
CA PRO A 37 -12.76 -10.41 4.40
C PRO A 37 -13.59 -11.63 4.00
N TRP A 38 -13.40 -12.73 4.72
CA TRP A 38 -14.04 -14.02 4.42
C TRP A 38 -15.57 -13.95 4.37
N TRP A 39 -16.20 -13.09 5.19
CA TRP A 39 -17.65 -12.90 5.19
C TRP A 39 -18.17 -12.25 3.90
N VAL A 40 -17.34 -11.44 3.23
CA VAL A 40 -17.67 -10.87 1.91
C VAL A 40 -17.68 -11.96 0.84
N LEU A 41 -16.78 -12.93 0.94
CA LEU A 41 -16.76 -14.08 0.05
C LEU A 41 -18.02 -14.95 0.24
N ILE A 42 -18.49 -15.11 1.47
CA ILE A 42 -19.77 -15.80 1.74
C ILE A 42 -20.93 -15.06 1.07
N LEU A 43 -20.97 -13.73 1.19
CA LEU A 43 -21.99 -12.90 0.55
C LEU A 43 -21.94 -13.03 -0.98
N TYR A 44 -20.74 -12.96 -1.56
CA TYR A 44 -20.50 -13.20 -2.99
C TYR A 44 -21.09 -14.53 -3.45
N LEU A 45 -20.74 -15.63 -2.77
CA LEU A 45 -21.24 -16.96 -3.08
C LEU A 45 -22.76 -17.05 -2.93
N GLY A 46 -23.32 -16.40 -1.91
CA GLY A 46 -24.76 -16.31 -1.69
C GLY A 46 -25.49 -15.61 -2.85
N VAL A 47 -24.99 -14.45 -3.29
CA VAL A 47 -25.54 -13.70 -4.44
C VAL A 47 -25.41 -14.52 -5.74
N MET A 48 -24.26 -15.15 -5.96
CA MET A 48 -24.00 -16.03 -7.10
C MET A 48 -25.01 -17.18 -7.14
N LEU A 49 -25.19 -17.89 -6.02
CA LEU A 49 -26.13 -19.01 -5.89
C LEU A 49 -27.58 -18.55 -6.10
N TRP A 50 -27.95 -17.42 -5.50
CA TRP A 50 -29.30 -16.86 -5.63
C TRP A 50 -29.61 -16.55 -7.09
N ARG A 51 -28.68 -15.89 -7.80
CA ARG A 51 -28.86 -15.56 -9.22
C ARG A 51 -28.88 -16.77 -10.13
N ILE A 52 -28.08 -17.80 -9.85
CA ILE A 52 -28.16 -19.09 -10.57
C ILE A 52 -29.54 -19.73 -10.36
N ASN A 53 -30.11 -19.68 -9.16
CA ASN A 53 -31.44 -20.24 -8.89
C ASN A 53 -32.57 -19.43 -9.55
N ILE A 54 -32.43 -18.11 -9.67
CA ILE A 54 -33.34 -17.29 -10.48
C ILE A 54 -33.25 -17.69 -11.96
N LEU A 55 -32.03 -17.90 -12.49
CA LEU A 55 -31.84 -18.34 -13.88
C LEU A 55 -32.44 -19.74 -14.15
N ARG A 56 -32.47 -20.60 -13.12
CA ARG A 56 -33.12 -21.92 -13.15
C ARG A 56 -34.62 -21.86 -12.89
N GLU A 57 -35.21 -20.66 -12.80
CA GLU A 57 -36.63 -20.41 -12.52
C GLU A 57 -37.11 -21.03 -11.20
N ARG A 58 -36.20 -21.32 -10.26
CA ARG A 58 -36.52 -21.91 -8.96
C ARG A 58 -36.92 -20.87 -7.94
N TRP A 59 -36.27 -19.71 -7.97
CA TRP A 59 -36.46 -18.63 -7.00
C TRP A 59 -36.89 -17.34 -7.68
N GLN A 60 -37.60 -16.48 -6.94
CA GLN A 60 -37.98 -15.15 -7.40
C GLN A 60 -36.90 -14.11 -7.06
N ALA A 61 -37.02 -12.93 -7.68
CA ALA A 61 -36.18 -11.79 -7.31
C ALA A 61 -36.39 -11.45 -5.82
N PRO A 62 -35.32 -11.09 -5.10
CA PRO A 62 -35.43 -10.82 -3.67
C PRO A 62 -36.36 -9.61 -3.43
N GLY A 63 -37.22 -9.75 -2.42
CA GLY A 63 -38.09 -8.67 -1.97
C GLY A 63 -37.31 -7.55 -1.27
N LEU A 64 -37.95 -6.39 -1.16
CA LEU A 64 -37.38 -5.18 -0.56
C LEU A 64 -36.87 -5.41 0.87
N VAL A 65 -37.51 -6.29 1.64
CA VAL A 65 -37.08 -6.65 3.01
C VAL A 65 -35.71 -7.35 3.01
N ILE A 66 -35.50 -8.31 2.10
CA ILE A 66 -34.23 -9.04 1.99
C ILE A 66 -33.11 -8.07 1.61
N GLN A 67 -33.40 -7.13 0.70
CA GLN A 67 -32.43 -6.11 0.29
C GLN A 67 -32.05 -5.19 1.47
N ILE A 68 -33.03 -4.71 2.24
CA ILE A 68 -32.78 -3.86 3.42
C ILE A 68 -31.94 -4.60 4.46
N VAL A 69 -32.30 -5.84 4.79
CA VAL A 69 -31.55 -6.65 5.76
C VAL A 69 -30.10 -6.82 5.32
N LEU A 70 -29.89 -7.15 4.04
CA LEU A 70 -28.56 -7.40 3.50
C LEU A 70 -27.72 -6.10 3.51
N VAL A 71 -28.34 -4.93 3.25
CA VAL A 71 -27.66 -3.61 3.32
C VAL A 71 -27.25 -3.31 4.75
N ILE A 72 -28.16 -3.51 5.71
CA ILE A 72 -27.86 -3.30 7.14
C ILE A 72 -26.73 -4.23 7.59
N SER A 73 -26.76 -5.51 7.21
CA SER A 73 -25.71 -6.48 7.53
C SER A 73 -24.34 -6.06 6.98
N ILE A 74 -24.30 -5.49 5.77
CA ILE A 74 -23.06 -4.98 5.17
C ILE A 74 -22.53 -3.75 5.92
N CYS A 75 -23.40 -2.78 6.19
CA CYS A 75 -23.01 -1.59 6.95
C CYS A 75 -22.47 -2.00 8.33
N LEU A 76 -23.13 -2.94 9.00
CA LEU A 76 -22.69 -3.46 10.30
C LEU A 76 -21.37 -4.24 10.20
N GLY A 77 -21.20 -5.07 9.17
CA GLY A 77 -19.96 -5.81 8.93
C GLY A 77 -18.76 -4.89 8.68
N LEU A 78 -18.94 -3.84 7.88
CA LEU A 78 -17.91 -2.82 7.65
C LEU A 78 -17.56 -2.05 8.93
N LEU A 79 -18.57 -1.71 9.74
CA LEU A 79 -18.42 -1.03 11.03
C LEU A 79 -17.61 -1.83 12.05
N LEU A 80 -17.80 -3.16 12.07
CA LEU A 80 -17.13 -4.05 13.01
C LEU A 80 -15.71 -4.42 12.57
N GLU A 81 -15.49 -4.57 11.26
CA GLU A 81 -14.20 -5.01 10.72
C GLU A 81 -13.18 -3.85 10.63
N TYR A 82 -13.62 -2.65 10.25
CA TYR A 82 -12.71 -1.54 9.96
C TYR A 82 -12.85 -0.40 10.98
N SER A 83 -11.79 -0.17 11.76
CA SER A 83 -11.70 0.95 12.71
C SER A 83 -11.45 2.30 12.02
N GLN A 84 -10.86 2.30 10.82
CA GLN A 84 -10.59 3.49 10.00
C GLN A 84 -11.44 3.47 8.74
N TRP A 85 -12.35 4.45 8.63
CA TRP A 85 -13.35 4.49 7.57
C TRP A 85 -12.82 5.06 6.25
N PHE A 86 -11.76 5.88 6.31
CA PHE A 86 -11.11 6.51 5.16
C PHE A 86 -9.87 5.75 4.67
N ALA A 87 -9.84 4.44 4.88
CA ALA A 87 -8.81 3.56 4.33
C ALA A 87 -9.26 2.97 2.98
N LEU A 88 -8.30 2.51 2.18
CA LEU A 88 -8.58 1.90 0.88
C LEU A 88 -9.41 0.61 1.00
N ASP A 89 -9.07 -0.22 1.98
CA ASP A 89 -9.68 -1.54 2.19
C ASP A 89 -11.21 -1.47 2.38
N PRO A 90 -11.76 -0.65 3.30
CA PRO A 90 -13.22 -0.53 3.46
C PRO A 90 -13.90 0.10 2.23
N MET A 91 -13.27 1.06 1.54
CA MET A 91 -13.87 1.68 0.35
C MET A 91 -14.01 0.69 -0.80
N ILE A 92 -12.99 -0.14 -1.04
CA ILE A 92 -13.05 -1.16 -2.10
C ILE A 92 -13.97 -2.32 -1.68
N THR A 93 -13.99 -2.68 -0.40
CA THR A 93 -14.94 -3.67 0.13
C THR A 93 -16.38 -3.20 -0.05
N PHE A 94 -16.68 -1.94 0.29
CA PHE A 94 -17.97 -1.31 0.05
C PHE A 94 -18.34 -1.29 -1.44
N LEU A 95 -17.39 -1.00 -2.32
CA LEU A 95 -17.59 -1.01 -3.76
C LEU A 95 -17.93 -2.41 -4.30
N THR A 96 -17.19 -3.45 -3.88
CA THR A 96 -17.45 -4.85 -4.28
C THR A 96 -18.79 -5.37 -3.74
N MET A 97 -19.21 -4.90 -2.57
CA MET A 97 -20.54 -5.15 -2.02
C MET A 97 -21.63 -4.46 -2.82
N THR A 98 -21.44 -3.19 -3.17
CA THR A 98 -22.35 -2.44 -4.05
C THR A 98 -22.52 -3.16 -5.38
N LEU A 99 -21.45 -3.73 -5.94
CA LEU A 99 -21.51 -4.57 -7.13
C LEU A 99 -22.37 -5.81 -6.90
N SER A 100 -22.16 -6.51 -5.79
CA SER A 100 -22.92 -7.70 -5.40
C SER A 100 -24.42 -7.41 -5.27
N PHE A 101 -24.78 -6.29 -4.64
CA PHE A 101 -26.16 -5.83 -4.57
C PHE A 101 -26.75 -5.51 -5.94
N LYS A 102 -26.00 -4.77 -6.75
CA LYS A 102 -26.52 -4.36 -8.04
C LYS A 102 -26.77 -5.58 -8.92
N VAL A 103 -25.90 -6.58 -8.85
CA VAL A 103 -26.10 -7.90 -9.49
C VAL A 103 -27.40 -8.57 -9.02
N LEU A 104 -27.73 -8.52 -7.73
CA LEU A 104 -28.95 -9.09 -7.17
C LEU A 104 -30.23 -8.35 -7.62
N GLU A 105 -30.15 -7.04 -7.88
CA GLU A 105 -31.31 -6.19 -8.19
C GLU A 105 -31.64 -6.08 -9.69
N ILE A 106 -30.70 -6.38 -10.59
CA ILE A 106 -30.88 -6.21 -12.04
C ILE A 106 -32.24 -6.71 -12.54
N ARG A 107 -32.97 -5.81 -13.20
CA ARG A 107 -34.21 -6.10 -13.94
C ARG A 107 -34.17 -5.56 -15.36
N HIS A 108 -33.53 -4.41 -15.56
CA HIS A 108 -33.55 -3.70 -16.85
C HIS A 108 -32.15 -3.63 -17.49
N ARG A 109 -32.12 -3.32 -18.79
CA ARG A 109 -30.89 -3.08 -19.55
C ARG A 109 -30.00 -2.00 -18.92
N ARG A 110 -30.60 -0.98 -18.30
CA ARG A 110 -29.87 0.09 -17.60
C ARG A 110 -29.08 -0.46 -16.42
N ASP A 111 -29.68 -1.36 -15.64
CA ASP A 111 -29.00 -2.00 -14.51
C ASP A 111 -27.81 -2.85 -14.96
N TYR A 112 -27.95 -3.53 -16.10
CA TYR A 112 -26.87 -4.31 -16.69
C TYR A 112 -25.67 -3.43 -17.06
N LEU A 113 -25.90 -2.25 -17.66
CA LEU A 113 -24.84 -1.28 -17.95
C LEU A 113 -24.17 -0.77 -16.67
N VAL A 114 -24.95 -0.49 -15.62
CA VAL A 114 -24.39 -0.08 -14.31
C VAL A 114 -23.46 -1.15 -13.76
N VAL A 115 -23.85 -2.43 -13.82
CA VAL A 115 -22.99 -3.54 -13.36
C VAL A 115 -21.71 -3.64 -14.19
N ILE A 116 -21.78 -3.45 -15.51
CA ILE A 116 -20.58 -3.43 -16.35
C ILE A 116 -19.63 -2.29 -15.96
N TYR A 117 -20.14 -1.06 -15.84
CA TYR A 117 -19.31 0.09 -15.47
C TYR A 117 -18.72 -0.04 -14.08
N LEU A 118 -19.51 -0.55 -13.13
CA LEU A 118 -19.05 -0.83 -11.79
C LEU A 118 -17.98 -1.93 -11.77
N SER A 119 -18.11 -2.95 -12.63
CA SER A 119 -17.09 -4.00 -12.78
C SER A 119 -15.79 -3.45 -13.35
N TYR A 120 -15.83 -2.58 -14.36
CA TYR A 120 -14.63 -1.89 -14.86
C TYR A 120 -13.92 -1.11 -13.74
N PHE A 121 -14.68 -0.40 -12.92
CA PHE A 121 -14.13 0.37 -11.81
C PHE A 121 -13.53 -0.55 -10.73
N VAL A 122 -14.21 -1.64 -10.36
CA VAL A 122 -13.68 -2.65 -9.43
C VAL A 122 -12.40 -3.30 -9.96
N ILE A 123 -12.34 -3.64 -11.26
CA ILE A 123 -11.12 -4.18 -11.89
C ILE A 123 -9.98 -3.16 -11.81
N ALA A 124 -10.25 -1.88 -12.11
CA ALA A 124 -9.25 -0.82 -11.99
C ALA A 124 -8.74 -0.66 -10.55
N CYS A 125 -9.64 -0.72 -9.56
CA CYS A 125 -9.27 -0.68 -8.14
C CYS A 125 -8.35 -1.84 -7.71
N SER A 126 -8.36 -2.98 -8.40
CA SER A 126 -7.49 -4.11 -8.05
C SER A 126 -5.99 -3.78 -8.18
N PHE A 127 -5.63 -2.84 -9.07
CA PHE A 127 -4.24 -2.38 -9.25
C PHE A 127 -3.72 -1.52 -8.11
N LEU A 128 -4.58 -1.09 -7.17
CA LEU A 128 -4.14 -0.41 -5.95
C LEU A 128 -3.43 -1.36 -4.99
N PHE A 129 -3.76 -2.66 -5.03
CA PHE A 129 -3.19 -3.66 -4.11
C PHE A 129 -2.03 -4.44 -4.72
N ASN A 130 -2.18 -4.90 -5.96
CA ASN A 130 -1.21 -5.78 -6.59
C ASN A 130 -0.87 -5.32 -8.00
N GLN A 131 0.42 -5.07 -8.23
CA GLN A 131 0.97 -4.63 -9.53
C GLN A 131 1.87 -5.69 -10.17
N SER A 132 1.76 -6.95 -9.75
CA SER A 132 2.49 -8.06 -10.35
C SER A 132 2.06 -8.30 -11.80
N VAL A 133 2.95 -8.93 -12.58
CA VAL A 133 2.70 -9.30 -13.98
C VAL A 133 1.51 -10.25 -14.08
N LEU A 134 1.42 -11.22 -13.17
CA LEU A 134 0.31 -12.19 -13.15
C LEU A 134 -1.04 -11.49 -12.89
N HIS A 135 -1.09 -10.56 -11.93
CA HIS A 135 -2.31 -9.80 -11.64
C HIS A 135 -2.75 -8.95 -12.84
N SER A 136 -1.80 -8.35 -13.55
CA SER A 136 -2.05 -7.58 -14.77
C SER A 136 -2.67 -8.44 -15.88
N LEU A 137 -2.17 -9.67 -16.07
CA LEU A 137 -2.73 -10.63 -17.04
C LEU A 137 -4.16 -11.05 -16.66
N LEU A 138 -4.41 -11.35 -15.38
CA LEU A 138 -5.76 -11.69 -14.91
C LEU A 138 -6.73 -10.51 -15.08
N SER A 139 -6.27 -9.29 -14.81
CA SER A 139 -7.05 -8.06 -15.06
C SER A 139 -7.35 -7.86 -16.53
N MET A 140 -6.41 -8.12 -17.46
CA MET A 140 -6.67 -8.09 -18.90
C MET A 140 -7.73 -9.11 -19.32
N VAL A 141 -7.70 -10.32 -18.76
CA VAL A 141 -8.73 -11.34 -19.01
C VAL A 141 -10.09 -10.86 -18.49
N SER A 142 -10.14 -10.29 -17.29
CA SER A 142 -11.39 -9.76 -16.70
C SER A 142 -11.95 -8.58 -17.51
N LEU A 143 -11.09 -7.67 -18.01
CA LEU A 143 -11.48 -6.61 -18.94
C LEU A 143 -12.05 -7.18 -20.24
N LEU A 144 -11.41 -8.21 -20.81
CA LEU A 144 -11.88 -8.87 -22.03
C LEU A 144 -13.28 -9.46 -21.83
N ILE A 145 -13.51 -10.18 -20.73
CA ILE A 145 -14.82 -10.74 -20.38
C ILE A 145 -15.85 -9.61 -20.22
N THR A 146 -15.50 -8.53 -19.52
CA THR A 146 -16.37 -7.37 -19.29
C THR A 146 -16.74 -6.65 -20.59
N THR A 147 -15.78 -6.45 -21.49
CA THR A 147 -16.03 -5.83 -22.79
C THR A 147 -16.82 -6.76 -23.72
N ALA A 148 -16.57 -8.06 -23.71
CA ALA A 148 -17.38 -9.03 -24.44
C ALA A 148 -18.85 -9.02 -23.96
N ALA A 149 -19.08 -8.95 -22.64
CA ALA A 149 -20.42 -8.83 -22.06
C ALA A 149 -21.11 -7.50 -22.41
N LEU A 150 -20.34 -6.41 -22.55
CA LEU A 150 -20.85 -5.13 -23.07
C LEU A 150 -21.28 -5.27 -24.52
N ILE A 151 -20.45 -5.87 -25.38
CA ILE A 151 -20.79 -6.11 -26.79
C ILE A 151 -22.04 -7.00 -26.90
N GLN A 152 -22.14 -8.04 -26.07
CA GLN A 152 -23.29 -8.95 -26.04
C GLN A 152 -24.62 -8.21 -25.76
N LEU A 153 -24.59 -7.15 -24.94
CA LEU A 153 -25.77 -6.33 -24.67
C LEU A 153 -26.31 -5.61 -25.92
N TYR A 154 -25.42 -5.22 -26.84
CA TYR A 154 -25.77 -4.52 -28.08
C TYR A 154 -25.93 -5.47 -29.26
N CYS A 155 -25.30 -6.65 -29.23
CA CYS A 155 -25.46 -7.70 -30.24
C CYS A 155 -25.90 -9.03 -29.60
N LEU A 156 -27.21 -9.17 -29.36
CA LEU A 156 -27.81 -10.34 -28.69
C LEU A 156 -27.60 -11.67 -29.44
N GLN A 157 -27.47 -11.64 -30.77
CA GLN A 157 -27.36 -12.82 -31.63
C GLN A 157 -25.93 -13.07 -32.15
N CYS A 158 -24.94 -12.28 -31.72
CA CYS A 158 -23.56 -12.49 -32.16
C CYS A 158 -23.02 -13.83 -31.62
N HIS A 159 -22.12 -14.46 -32.37
CA HIS A 159 -21.42 -15.65 -31.89
C HIS A 159 -20.33 -15.26 -30.87
N THR A 160 -20.14 -16.06 -29.82
CA THR A 160 -19.21 -15.77 -28.72
C THR A 160 -17.78 -15.47 -29.22
N ALA A 161 -17.28 -16.23 -30.20
CA ALA A 161 -15.96 -16.00 -30.79
C ALA A 161 -15.83 -14.62 -31.46
N ARG A 162 -16.90 -14.12 -32.09
CA ARG A 162 -16.92 -12.79 -32.70
C ARG A 162 -16.90 -11.70 -31.63
N MET A 163 -17.64 -11.88 -30.53
CA MET A 163 -17.64 -10.96 -29.39
C MET A 163 -16.24 -10.86 -28.76
N LEU A 164 -15.58 -11.99 -28.48
CA LEU A 164 -14.23 -12.01 -27.93
C LEU A 164 -13.22 -11.36 -28.88
N ARG A 165 -13.29 -11.64 -30.19
CA ARG A 165 -12.38 -11.03 -31.17
C ARG A 165 -12.52 -9.51 -31.21
N LEU A 166 -13.76 -9.01 -31.22
CA LEU A 166 -14.02 -7.57 -31.21
C LEU A 166 -13.52 -6.92 -29.91
N SER A 167 -13.80 -7.56 -28.76
CA SER A 167 -13.30 -7.12 -27.46
C SER A 167 -11.77 -7.07 -27.41
N LEU A 168 -11.09 -8.10 -27.91
CA LEU A 168 -9.63 -8.16 -27.97
C LEU A 168 -9.06 -7.03 -28.84
N PHE A 169 -9.69 -6.76 -29.98
CA PHE A 169 -9.26 -5.68 -30.87
C PHE A 169 -9.41 -4.30 -30.20
N MET A 170 -10.52 -4.06 -29.50
CA MET A 170 -10.73 -2.83 -28.71
C MET A 170 -9.71 -2.69 -27.57
N LEU A 171 -9.37 -3.79 -26.89
CA LEU A 171 -8.33 -3.79 -25.86
C LEU A 171 -6.95 -3.50 -26.43
N LEU A 172 -6.59 -4.08 -27.58
CA LEU A 172 -5.32 -3.79 -28.25
C LEU A 172 -5.21 -2.32 -28.65
N GLN A 173 -6.28 -1.72 -29.16
CA GLN A 173 -6.32 -0.28 -29.45
C GLN A 173 -6.15 0.56 -28.19
N SER A 174 -6.78 0.15 -27.09
CA SER A 174 -6.65 0.83 -25.78
C SER A 174 -5.24 0.72 -25.22
N VAL A 175 -4.58 -0.43 -25.38
CA VAL A 175 -3.16 -0.62 -24.99
C VAL A 175 -2.24 0.25 -25.86
N ALA A 176 -2.46 0.32 -27.16
CA ALA A 176 -1.70 1.20 -28.04
C ALA A 176 -1.86 2.67 -27.61
N LEU A 177 -3.10 3.10 -27.32
CA LEU A 177 -3.38 4.44 -26.81
C LEU A 177 -2.71 4.69 -25.46
N MET A 178 -2.73 3.72 -24.55
CA MET A 178 -2.05 3.78 -23.26
C MET A 178 -0.54 3.98 -23.44
N LEU A 179 0.10 3.25 -24.36
CA LEU A 179 1.53 3.41 -24.65
C LEU A 179 1.85 4.81 -25.18
N VAL A 180 1.03 5.32 -26.10
CA VAL A 180 1.16 6.71 -26.58
C VAL A 180 1.02 7.69 -25.40
N LEU A 181 0.04 7.49 -24.53
CA LEU A 181 -0.21 8.35 -23.38
C LEU A 181 0.96 8.31 -22.38
N ILE A 182 1.58 7.14 -22.16
CA ILE A 182 2.77 6.99 -21.30
C ILE A 182 4.00 7.70 -21.89
N LEU A 183 4.16 7.70 -23.22
CA LEU A 183 5.28 8.36 -23.89
C LEU A 183 5.11 9.88 -23.95
N VAL A 184 3.88 10.35 -24.17
CA VAL A 184 3.57 11.78 -24.34
C VAL A 184 3.39 12.49 -23.00
N LEU A 185 2.75 11.85 -22.01
CA LEU A 185 2.57 12.48 -20.71
C LEU A 185 3.89 12.42 -19.93
N PRO A 186 4.44 13.57 -19.48
CA PRO A 186 5.54 13.56 -18.51
C PRO A 186 5.06 12.78 -17.28
N ARG A 187 5.93 12.01 -16.63
CA ARG A 187 5.57 11.27 -15.41
C ARG A 187 5.07 12.26 -14.35
N LEU A 188 3.76 12.46 -14.30
CA LEU A 188 3.13 13.35 -13.34
C LEU A 188 3.26 12.71 -11.96
N ASN A 189 3.66 13.50 -10.99
CA ASN A 189 3.61 13.07 -9.60
C ASN A 189 2.16 12.71 -9.26
N PRO A 190 1.92 11.71 -8.39
CA PRO A 190 0.57 11.39 -7.95
C PRO A 190 -0.12 12.66 -7.45
N LEU A 191 -1.26 13.01 -8.04
CA LEU A 191 -2.04 14.19 -7.67
C LEU A 191 -2.67 14.04 -6.27
N TRP A 192 -2.65 12.81 -5.75
CA TRP A 192 -3.23 12.39 -4.48
C TRP A 192 -2.29 11.35 -3.86
N SER A 193 -1.95 11.51 -2.59
CA SER A 193 -1.23 10.49 -1.81
C SER A 193 -2.23 9.70 -0.99
N VAL A 194 -2.41 8.43 -1.33
CA VAL A 194 -3.23 7.53 -0.51
C VAL A 194 -2.32 6.87 0.53
N PRO A 195 -2.65 6.94 1.83
CA PRO A 195 -1.93 6.22 2.87
C PRO A 195 -2.22 4.72 2.69
N LEU A 196 -1.40 4.04 1.89
CA LEU A 196 -1.38 2.59 1.85
C LEU A 196 -0.90 2.11 3.24
N PRO A 197 -1.59 1.16 3.89
CA PRO A 197 -1.05 0.44 5.04
C PRO A 197 0.24 -0.24 4.58
N SER A 198 1.38 0.40 4.86
CA SER A 198 2.70 -0.12 4.51
C SER A 198 3.09 -1.19 5.53
N ASN A 199 2.32 -2.28 5.58
CA ASN A 199 2.62 -3.42 6.42
C ASN A 199 3.26 -4.59 5.66
N THR A 200 3.43 -4.47 4.34
CA THR A 200 4.18 -5.46 3.53
C THR A 200 4.92 -4.73 2.41
N GLY A 201 6.26 -4.79 2.39
CA GLY A 201 7.00 -4.58 1.15
C GLY A 201 8.18 -3.60 1.15
N VAL A 202 8.44 -2.85 2.22
CA VAL A 202 9.73 -2.17 2.36
C VAL A 202 10.67 -3.04 3.20
N THR A 203 11.51 -3.82 2.53
CA THR A 203 12.59 -4.57 3.16
C THR A 203 13.61 -3.56 3.71
N GLY A 204 13.70 -3.46 5.03
CA GLY A 204 14.61 -2.57 5.73
C GLY A 204 14.76 -3.00 7.19
N ILE A 205 15.61 -2.30 7.93
CA ILE A 205 15.74 -2.52 9.39
C ILE A 205 14.43 -2.07 10.05
N SER A 206 13.90 -2.85 10.99
CA SER A 206 12.73 -2.52 11.81
C SER A 206 13.11 -1.69 13.04
N ASP A 207 12.12 -1.16 13.76
CA ASP A 207 12.29 -0.44 15.03
C ASP A 207 12.49 -1.37 16.26
N SER A 208 12.47 -2.68 16.01
CA SER A 208 12.80 -3.72 16.98
C SER A 208 13.52 -4.89 16.30
N MET A 209 14.25 -5.67 17.08
CA MET A 209 15.04 -6.82 16.63
C MET A 209 15.00 -7.94 17.68
N ILE A 210 14.72 -9.16 17.24
CA ILE A 210 15.02 -10.38 17.99
C ILE A 210 16.27 -11.03 17.36
N PRO A 211 17.18 -11.61 18.15
CA PRO A 211 18.27 -12.41 17.61
C PRO A 211 17.72 -13.48 16.64
N GLY A 212 18.17 -13.42 15.37
CA GLY A 212 17.69 -14.29 14.28
C GLY A 212 16.84 -13.59 13.22
N ASP A 213 16.17 -12.48 13.54
CA ASP A 213 15.34 -11.72 12.58
C ASP A 213 16.17 -11.14 11.42
N PHE A 214 17.45 -10.87 11.66
CA PHE A 214 18.38 -10.36 10.66
C PHE A 214 18.66 -11.33 9.50
N SER A 215 18.32 -12.61 9.65
CA SER A 215 18.56 -13.65 8.64
C SER A 215 17.86 -13.36 7.30
N GLN A 216 16.68 -12.75 7.33
CA GLN A 216 15.95 -12.35 6.11
C GLN A 216 16.61 -11.15 5.43
N LEU A 217 17.12 -10.19 6.21
CA LEU A 217 17.80 -9.00 5.69
C LEU A 217 19.12 -9.37 5.01
N ILE A 218 19.89 -10.29 5.61
CA ILE A 218 21.17 -10.78 5.05
C ILE A 218 20.97 -11.48 3.70
N ARG A 219 19.82 -12.15 3.48
CA ARG A 219 19.48 -12.83 2.22
C ARG A 219 18.97 -11.89 1.12
N SER A 220 18.74 -10.61 1.44
CA SER A 220 18.23 -9.63 0.49
C SER A 220 19.36 -8.94 -0.27
N HIS A 221 19.33 -9.01 -1.60
CA HIS A 221 20.23 -8.28 -2.49
C HIS A 221 19.70 -6.90 -2.92
N LYS A 222 18.63 -6.41 -2.28
CA LYS A 222 18.07 -5.09 -2.61
C LYS A 222 19.03 -3.98 -2.21
N LEU A 223 19.17 -2.98 -3.07
CA LEU A 223 19.97 -1.79 -2.81
C LEU A 223 19.38 -1.04 -1.61
N ALA A 224 20.22 -0.71 -0.62
CA ALA A 224 19.83 0.13 0.52
C ALA A 224 20.33 1.58 0.35
N LEU A 225 21.63 1.73 0.08
CA LEU A 225 22.33 3.00 0.03
C LEU A 225 23.33 2.99 -1.13
N ARG A 226 23.49 4.13 -1.79
CA ARG A 226 24.65 4.43 -2.65
C ARG A 226 25.35 5.65 -2.08
N ILE A 227 26.68 5.57 -2.00
CA ILE A 227 27.49 6.55 -1.30
C ILE A 227 28.59 7.02 -2.23
N THR A 228 28.72 8.34 -2.35
CA THR A 228 29.75 9.00 -3.14
C THR A 228 30.57 9.85 -2.19
N PHE A 229 31.83 9.49 -1.96
CA PHE A 229 32.75 10.34 -1.20
C PHE A 229 33.19 11.50 -2.09
N GLU A 230 33.23 12.71 -1.51
CA GLU A 230 33.71 13.90 -2.23
C GLU A 230 35.24 13.91 -2.32
N ASP A 231 35.89 13.42 -1.26
CA ASP A 231 37.34 13.31 -1.14
C ASP A 231 37.80 11.83 -1.14
N LYS A 232 38.83 11.51 -0.34
CA LYS A 232 39.36 10.16 -0.20
C LYS A 232 38.34 9.23 0.46
N VAL A 233 38.14 8.05 -0.15
CA VAL A 233 37.36 6.96 0.43
C VAL A 233 38.00 6.51 1.74
N VAL A 234 37.18 6.44 2.80
CA VAL A 234 37.60 5.98 4.14
C VAL A 234 37.91 4.49 4.14
N ASP A 235 38.65 4.01 5.14
CA ASP A 235 38.92 2.58 5.27
C ASP A 235 37.62 1.81 5.56
N ARG A 236 37.54 0.55 5.10
CA ARG A 236 36.36 -0.29 5.31
C ARG A 236 35.97 -0.45 6.78
N SER A 237 36.96 -0.45 7.68
CA SER A 237 36.73 -0.50 9.13
C SER A 237 36.00 0.74 9.68
N GLN A 238 36.07 1.87 8.98
CA GLN A 238 35.40 3.12 9.34
C GLN A 238 34.04 3.29 8.66
N MET A 239 33.69 2.42 7.70
CA MET A 239 32.40 2.43 6.99
C MET A 239 31.27 1.82 7.83
N TYR A 240 31.15 2.21 9.09
CA TYR A 240 30.05 1.79 9.94
C TYR A 240 28.83 2.69 9.73
N TRP A 241 27.91 2.26 8.86
CA TRP A 241 26.71 3.03 8.52
C TRP A 241 25.64 2.90 9.60
N ARG A 242 25.73 3.76 10.61
CA ARG A 242 24.77 3.83 11.71
C ARG A 242 23.46 4.43 11.22
N GLY A 243 22.33 3.83 11.62
CA GLY A 243 20.99 4.34 11.31
C GLY A 243 20.03 4.30 12.48
N ILE A 244 20.02 3.19 13.24
CA ILE A 244 19.16 3.03 14.41
C ILE A 244 19.95 2.52 15.62
N VAL A 245 19.50 2.89 16.81
CA VAL A 245 19.99 2.42 18.11
C VAL A 245 18.82 1.79 18.86
N PHE A 246 19.01 0.56 19.32
CA PHE A 246 18.10 -0.08 20.25
C PHE A 246 18.67 0.05 21.66
N ASP A 247 17.89 0.63 22.57
CA ASP A 247 18.30 0.98 23.91
C ASP A 247 17.36 0.43 25.00
N ASP A 248 16.41 -0.42 24.62
CA ASP A 248 15.50 -1.11 25.52
C ASP A 248 15.48 -2.61 25.21
N PHE A 249 15.65 -3.43 26.24
CA PHE A 249 15.72 -4.89 26.14
C PHE A 249 14.74 -5.54 27.11
N ASP A 250 13.79 -6.31 26.55
CA ASP A 250 12.73 -6.98 27.32
C ASP A 250 13.10 -8.42 27.75
N GLY A 251 14.30 -8.88 27.39
CA GLY A 251 14.75 -10.26 27.63
C GLY A 251 14.81 -11.12 26.37
N ARG A 252 14.14 -10.71 25.29
CA ARG A 252 14.18 -11.42 23.99
C ARG A 252 14.37 -10.46 22.82
N ARG A 253 13.79 -9.28 22.90
CA ARG A 253 13.72 -8.27 21.86
C ARG A 253 14.47 -7.02 22.30
N TRP A 254 15.30 -6.52 21.40
CA TRP A 254 15.85 -5.17 21.46
C TRP A 254 14.92 -4.23 20.71
N GLN A 255 14.58 -3.10 21.30
CA GLN A 255 13.70 -2.12 20.69
C GLN A 255 14.16 -0.70 20.99
N ARG A 256 13.60 0.25 20.25
CA ARG A 256 13.85 1.66 20.47
C ARG A 256 13.01 2.18 21.64
N SER A 257 13.60 3.00 22.49
CA SER A 257 12.87 3.59 23.61
C SER A 257 11.87 4.66 23.17
N GLN A 258 10.74 4.73 23.90
CA GLN A 258 9.68 5.72 23.70
C GLN A 258 10.15 7.18 23.88
N SER A 259 11.30 7.38 24.53
CA SER A 259 11.89 8.71 24.68
C SER A 259 12.29 9.32 23.33
N ILE A 260 12.70 8.48 22.37
CA ILE A 260 13.08 8.92 21.03
C ILE A 260 11.84 9.22 20.19
N GLU A 261 10.74 8.47 20.37
CA GLU A 261 9.45 8.81 19.77
C GLU A 261 8.93 10.17 20.25
N THR A 262 9.16 10.48 21.53
CA THR A 262 8.83 11.78 22.11
C THR A 262 9.73 12.90 21.56
N ALA A 263 11.00 12.58 21.26
CA ALA A 263 11.93 13.51 20.60
C ALA A 263 11.48 13.88 19.17
N ILE A 264 10.84 12.96 18.44
CA ILE A 264 10.27 13.23 17.10
C ILE A 264 9.20 14.34 17.16
N ASN A 265 8.53 14.48 18.31
CA ASN A 265 7.41 15.39 18.50
C ASN A 265 7.74 16.67 19.30
N SER A 266 8.99 16.85 19.74
CA SER A 266 9.37 17.93 20.67
C SER A 266 10.55 18.80 20.19
N SER A 267 10.74 19.96 20.84
CA SER A 267 11.80 20.93 20.55
C SER A 267 13.20 20.50 21.01
N ILE A 268 13.34 19.33 21.64
CA ILE A 268 14.58 18.75 22.18
C ILE A 268 15.69 18.70 21.11
N SER A 269 15.31 18.45 19.85
CA SER A 269 16.24 18.39 18.73
C SER A 269 17.12 19.64 18.53
N LYS A 270 16.64 20.84 18.87
CA LYS A 270 17.40 22.08 18.60
C LYS A 270 18.61 22.20 19.52
N ASN A 271 18.48 21.81 20.78
CA ASN A 271 19.55 21.88 21.75
C ASN A 271 20.62 20.82 21.46
N VAL A 272 20.20 19.59 21.13
CA VAL A 272 21.10 18.51 20.75
C VAL A 272 21.93 18.87 19.53
N TYR A 273 21.30 19.44 18.49
CA TYR A 273 22.01 19.87 17.28
C TYR A 273 23.03 20.99 17.56
N ALA A 274 22.68 21.99 18.38
CA ALA A 274 23.59 23.07 18.74
C ALA A 274 24.85 22.55 19.48
N ASN A 275 24.68 21.57 20.37
CA ASN A 275 25.78 20.95 21.09
C ASN A 275 26.66 20.09 20.17
N ILE A 276 26.05 19.32 19.26
CA ILE A 276 26.78 18.63 18.20
C ILE A 276 27.64 19.64 17.43
N GLN A 277 27.04 20.70 16.91
CA GLN A 277 27.76 21.69 16.08
C GLN A 277 28.93 22.38 16.83
N HIS A 278 28.75 22.68 18.12
CA HIS A 278 29.83 23.23 18.96
C HIS A 278 31.01 22.25 19.12
N HIS A 279 30.73 20.96 19.38
CA HIS A 279 31.76 19.93 19.47
C HIS A 279 32.43 19.63 18.13
N LEU A 280 31.66 19.69 17.04
CA LEU A 280 32.15 19.48 15.67
C LEU A 280 33.14 20.55 15.22
N SER A 281 32.99 21.78 15.68
CA SER A 281 33.87 22.93 15.36
C SER A 281 35.35 22.68 15.73
N HIS A 282 35.63 21.69 16.59
CA HIS A 282 36.95 21.36 17.10
C HIS A 282 37.53 20.05 16.50
N SER A 283 36.79 19.35 15.64
CA SER A 283 37.23 18.08 15.05
C SER A 283 37.99 18.31 13.74
N THR A 284 39.18 17.73 13.62
CA THR A 284 40.09 17.95 12.48
C THR A 284 39.91 16.95 11.33
N HIS A 285 39.19 15.85 11.53
CA HIS A 285 39.02 14.79 10.51
C HIS A 285 37.56 14.62 10.12
N SER A 286 37.07 15.51 9.25
CA SER A 286 35.75 15.40 8.64
C SER A 286 35.81 14.65 7.32
N VAL A 287 34.74 13.92 7.02
CA VAL A 287 34.55 13.18 5.77
C VAL A 287 33.24 13.65 5.15
N HIS A 288 33.36 14.17 3.94
CA HIS A 288 32.24 14.67 3.15
C HIS A 288 31.81 13.61 2.15
N TYR A 289 30.53 13.29 2.17
CA TYR A 289 29.97 12.31 1.25
C TYR A 289 28.51 12.60 0.98
N GLU A 290 28.06 12.05 -0.13
CA GLU A 290 26.69 12.14 -0.60
C GLU A 290 26.05 10.77 -0.50
N VAL A 291 24.87 10.71 0.11
CA VAL A 291 24.10 9.47 0.27
C VAL A 291 22.84 9.55 -0.58
N LEU A 292 22.67 8.54 -1.42
CA LEU A 292 21.42 8.24 -2.11
C LEU A 292 20.78 7.03 -1.44
N MET A 293 19.70 7.27 -0.72
CA MET A 293 19.03 6.29 0.13
C MET A 293 17.71 5.85 -0.49
N GLU A 294 17.50 4.53 -0.59
CA GLU A 294 16.24 3.95 -1.06
C GLU A 294 15.11 4.10 -0.02
N PRO A 295 13.83 4.00 -0.41
CA PRO A 295 12.71 4.04 0.53
C PRO A 295 12.85 2.98 1.63
N THR A 296 12.79 3.40 2.89
CA THR A 296 12.81 2.49 4.06
C THR A 296 11.48 2.42 4.79
N GLY A 297 10.58 3.37 4.57
CA GLY A 297 9.35 3.51 5.37
C GLY A 297 9.62 3.93 6.82
N GLN A 298 10.84 4.32 7.12
CA GLN A 298 11.32 4.65 8.46
C GLN A 298 11.70 6.13 8.57
N HIS A 299 11.98 6.59 9.79
CA HIS A 299 12.35 7.97 10.07
C HIS A 299 13.87 8.21 10.09
N TRP A 300 14.70 7.18 10.23
CA TRP A 300 16.14 7.39 10.40
C TRP A 300 16.90 7.47 9.08
N LEU A 301 17.93 8.31 9.10
CA LEU A 301 18.94 8.42 8.05
C LEU A 301 20.15 7.54 8.40
N PHE A 302 20.92 7.15 7.38
CA PHE A 302 22.15 6.37 7.57
C PHE A 302 23.38 7.23 7.34
N GLY A 303 24.41 7.04 8.16
CA GLY A 303 25.69 7.70 7.97
C GLY A 303 26.76 7.16 8.91
N ILE A 304 28.00 7.57 8.69
CA ILE A 304 29.10 7.33 9.63
C ILE A 304 28.81 8.13 10.92
N PRO A 305 29.09 7.58 12.12
CA PRO A 305 28.79 8.23 13.40
C PRO A 305 29.28 9.68 13.50
N VAL A 306 28.61 10.43 14.37
CA VAL A 306 28.72 11.89 14.45
C VAL A 306 28.36 12.52 13.10
N LEU A 307 27.12 12.23 12.68
CA LEU A 307 26.55 12.62 11.39
C LEU A 307 25.95 14.02 11.48
N ASP A 308 26.40 14.91 10.61
CA ASP A 308 25.76 16.19 10.32
C ASP A 308 25.22 16.15 8.87
N VAL A 309 23.92 16.39 8.69
CA VAL A 309 23.27 16.32 7.38
C VAL A 309 23.05 17.72 6.84
N GLN A 310 23.68 18.01 5.71
CA GLN A 310 23.60 19.29 5.01
C GLN A 310 22.57 19.24 3.87
N GLY A 311 21.82 20.34 3.71
CA GLY A 311 20.98 20.57 2.54
C GLY A 311 19.50 20.82 2.85
N GLN A 312 18.65 20.58 1.84
CA GLN A 312 17.22 20.96 1.82
C GLN A 312 16.27 20.02 2.59
N LEU A 313 16.78 19.02 3.30
CA LEU A 313 15.95 18.19 4.17
C LEU A 313 15.46 19.03 5.35
N SER A 314 14.26 19.57 5.20
CA SER A 314 13.59 20.34 6.25
C SER A 314 13.13 19.41 7.37
N SER A 315 13.29 19.86 8.62
CA SER A 315 12.85 19.16 9.84
C SER A 315 13.62 17.87 10.16
N LEU A 316 14.95 17.96 10.22
CA LEU A 316 15.80 16.94 10.80
C LEU A 316 15.73 16.99 12.33
N ILE A 317 15.83 15.81 12.94
CA ILE A 317 15.72 15.60 14.38
C ILE A 317 16.96 14.85 14.83
N TYR A 318 17.77 15.49 15.66
CA TYR A 318 18.98 14.92 16.23
C TYR A 318 18.67 14.37 17.62
N THR A 319 19.04 13.12 17.86
CA THR A 319 18.79 12.43 19.13
C THR A 319 20.04 12.39 20.01
N PRO A 320 19.89 12.26 21.35
CA PRO A 320 21.02 12.05 22.26
C PRO A 320 21.87 10.82 21.90
N GLN A 321 21.26 9.79 21.31
CA GLN A 321 21.93 8.60 20.81
C GLN A 321 22.70 8.83 19.49
N GLN A 322 22.83 10.09 19.04
CA GLN A 322 23.52 10.51 17.81
C GLN A 322 22.89 9.94 16.52
N GLU A 323 21.59 9.65 16.56
CA GLU A 323 20.81 9.31 15.37
C GLU A 323 20.23 10.58 14.76
N VAL A 324 20.12 10.58 13.42
CA VAL A 324 19.50 11.66 12.66
C VAL A 324 18.20 11.15 12.04
N LEU A 325 17.09 11.79 12.40
CA LEU A 325 15.75 11.39 11.99
C LEU A 325 15.08 12.47 11.14
N THR A 326 14.14 12.06 10.31
CA THR A 326 13.22 12.92 9.58
C THR A 326 11.87 12.92 10.28
N LYS A 327 11.20 14.08 10.32
CA LYS A 327 9.84 14.15 10.88
C LYS A 327 8.81 13.28 10.14
N LYS A 328 9.01 13.08 8.83
CA LYS A 328 8.17 12.21 7.98
C LYS A 328 8.91 10.93 7.63
N LYS A 329 8.18 9.82 7.49
CA LYS A 329 8.72 8.54 7.01
C LYS A 329 9.27 8.65 5.59
N ILE A 330 10.36 7.95 5.31
CA ILE A 330 11.08 7.97 4.03
C ILE A 330 10.44 6.94 3.08
N HIS A 331 9.40 7.36 2.35
CA HIS A 331 8.68 6.53 1.37
C HIS A 331 9.21 6.65 -0.07
N ARG A 332 10.20 7.52 -0.30
CA ARG A 332 10.77 7.77 -1.62
C ARG A 332 12.29 7.79 -1.49
N ARG A 333 12.97 7.56 -2.62
CA ARG A 333 14.42 7.72 -2.69
C ARG A 333 14.76 9.16 -2.34
N ILE A 334 15.69 9.34 -1.40
CA ILE A 334 16.18 10.65 -0.98
C ILE A 334 17.68 10.76 -1.24
N LYS A 335 18.12 11.99 -1.40
CA LYS A 335 19.52 12.34 -1.62
C LYS A 335 19.91 13.38 -0.58
N TYR A 336 21.00 13.17 0.13
CA TYR A 336 21.50 14.12 1.12
C TYR A 336 23.01 14.17 1.16
N ARG A 337 23.54 15.35 1.46
CA ARG A 337 24.95 15.54 1.75
C ARG A 337 25.16 15.33 3.24
N ALA A 338 26.19 14.59 3.59
CA ALA A 338 26.52 14.22 4.94
C ALA A 338 27.98 14.57 5.23
N ILE A 339 28.21 15.07 6.42
CA ILE A 339 29.54 15.25 7.00
C ILE A 339 29.60 14.36 8.23
N SER A 340 30.59 13.48 8.28
CA SER A 340 30.87 12.69 9.47
C SER A 340 32.27 12.98 9.97
N TYR A 341 32.44 12.94 11.29
CA TYR A 341 33.70 13.30 11.93
C TYR A 341 34.32 12.07 12.56
N ILE A 342 35.33 11.53 11.88
CA ILE A 342 36.00 10.30 12.28
C ILE A 342 36.84 10.58 13.52
N ASN A 343 36.86 9.64 14.47
CA ASN A 343 37.56 9.72 15.76
C ASN A 343 37.04 10.81 16.71
N SER A 344 35.92 11.46 16.39
CA SER A 344 35.22 12.29 17.36
C SER A 344 34.33 11.41 18.23
N THR A 345 34.53 11.42 19.53
CA THR A 345 33.45 11.06 20.47
C THR A 345 32.47 12.21 20.37
N GLY A 346 31.35 12.02 19.65
CA GLY A 346 30.30 13.05 19.58
C GLY A 346 29.86 13.49 20.99
N PRO A 347 29.13 14.61 21.13
CA PRO A 347 28.91 15.26 22.42
C PRO A 347 28.48 14.27 23.49
N VAL A 348 29.41 13.92 24.40
CA VAL A 348 29.09 13.14 25.58
C VAL A 348 28.58 14.15 26.58
N GLU A 349 27.31 14.52 26.45
CA GLU A 349 26.63 15.14 27.58
C GLU A 349 26.67 14.16 28.76
N THR A 350 26.81 14.69 29.97
CA THR A 350 26.61 13.90 31.18
C THR A 350 25.23 13.26 31.12
N LEU A 351 25.20 11.92 31.02
CA LEU A 351 23.96 11.15 30.96
C LEU A 351 23.00 11.59 32.06
N THR A 352 21.75 11.88 31.70
CA THR A 352 20.74 12.14 32.71
C THR A 352 20.49 10.89 33.56
N ASP A 353 20.05 11.05 34.80
CA ASP A 353 19.76 9.91 35.68
C ASP A 353 18.72 8.94 35.10
N LYS A 354 17.84 9.44 34.21
CA LYS A 354 16.86 8.63 33.49
C LYS A 354 17.53 7.79 32.40
N GLU A 355 18.41 8.39 31.60
CA GLU A 355 19.16 7.67 30.56
C GLU A 355 20.10 6.64 31.17
N ARG A 356 20.81 7.00 32.25
CA ARG A 356 21.70 6.08 32.95
C ARG A 356 20.94 4.86 33.47
N ARG A 357 19.79 5.06 34.12
CA ARG A 357 18.93 3.96 34.59
C ARG A 357 18.42 3.09 33.46
N ARG A 358 18.13 3.68 32.30
CA ARG A 358 17.66 2.94 31.11
C ARG A 358 18.77 2.09 30.50
N PHE A 359 19.96 2.65 30.27
CA PHE A 359 21.06 1.92 29.63
C PHE A 359 21.61 0.77 30.48
N ILE A 360 21.35 0.77 31.79
CA ILE A 360 21.69 -0.34 32.70
C ILE A 360 20.49 -1.25 33.02
N HIS A 361 19.31 -0.99 32.44
CA HIS A 361 18.12 -1.77 32.72
C HIS A 361 18.23 -3.14 32.04
N LEU A 362 18.11 -4.19 32.84
CA LEU A 362 18.02 -5.58 32.39
C LEU A 362 16.90 -6.28 33.16
N PRO A 363 16.11 -7.16 32.52
CA PRO A 363 15.08 -7.94 33.20
C PRO A 363 15.68 -8.88 34.25
N GLN A 364 15.15 -8.87 35.47
CA GLN A 364 15.72 -9.61 36.63
C GLN A 364 15.67 -11.14 36.52
N HIS A 365 14.96 -11.71 35.53
CA HIS A 365 14.72 -13.15 35.41
C HIS A 365 15.18 -13.75 34.07
N VAL A 366 16.05 -13.06 33.35
CA VAL A 366 16.51 -13.47 32.02
C VAL A 366 18.03 -13.61 32.02
N ASN A 367 18.54 -14.73 31.51
CA ASN A 367 19.97 -15.09 31.43
C ASN A 367 20.69 -15.14 32.80
N PRO A 368 20.36 -16.11 33.68
CA PRO A 368 21.02 -16.26 34.98
C PRO A 368 22.47 -16.78 34.92
N GLU A 369 22.91 -17.28 33.76
CA GLU A 369 24.26 -17.84 33.54
C GLU A 369 25.26 -16.83 32.97
N THR A 370 24.85 -15.56 32.76
CA THR A 370 25.74 -14.46 32.33
C THR A 370 26.26 -13.62 33.47
#